data_AF-A0A375ECA9-F1
#
_entry.id   AF-A0A375ECA9-F1
#
_cell.length_a   1.000
_cell.length_b   1.000
_cell.length_c   1.000
_cell.angle_alpha   90.00
_cell.angle_beta   90.00
_cell.angle_gamma   90.00
#
_symmetry.space_group_name_H-M   'P 1'
#
loop_
_entity.id
_entity.type
_entity.pdbx_description
1 polymer ?
#
loop_
_entity_poly.entity_id
_entity_poly.type
_entity_poly.pdbx_seq_one_letter_code
_entity_poly.pdbx_strand_id
1 'polypeptide(L)'
;MSDAALEMVVPDAVDQRRAPLDDGPLLDRVSQSGMLDLSKQQRNLLLLRPVFQLELNKAQYRGEANGDQGLFIGVDTHYLVLIALDFMMEGTTINMGSTQQEVLQHLASVAREMKPGLTAAQCARVAEVVLDTLNNKADGYREFLYDYFEAKTRTIKSVRFRLVTYEPDPEDVYRYRPTPEGYLVYLGMLDLSPRIVRSSWRRCWTCWFGAAASRQHWKSRSEHVSCP
;
A
#
# COMPACT_ATOMS: atom_id res chain seq x y z
N MET A 1 19.58 -17.02 97.41
CA MET A 1 19.13 -15.62 97.22
C MET A 1 18.90 -15.49 95.73
N SER A 2 17.71 -15.86 95.25
CA SER A 2 16.53 -14.97 95.06
C SER A 2 16.79 -14.00 93.90
N ASP A 3 15.92 -13.78 92.92
CA ASP A 3 14.55 -14.21 92.67
C ASP A 3 14.23 -13.92 91.18
N ALA A 4 13.08 -14.40 90.73
CA ALA A 4 12.57 -14.36 89.35
C ALA A 4 11.95 -13.01 88.89
N ALA A 5 11.87 -12.83 87.57
CA ALA A 5 10.82 -12.15 86.75
C ALA A 5 11.42 -11.92 85.35
N LEU A 6 10.99 -12.47 84.21
CA LEU A 6 9.67 -12.66 83.60
C LEU A 6 8.84 -11.38 83.47
N GLU A 7 9.12 -10.61 82.42
CA GLU A 7 8.11 -9.77 81.77
C GLU A 7 8.18 -9.95 80.24
N MET A 8 7.03 -10.33 79.69
CA MET A 8 6.71 -10.27 78.27
C MET A 8 6.35 -8.84 77.91
N VAL A 9 6.91 -8.30 76.81
CA VAL A 9 6.24 -7.23 76.04
C VAL A 9 6.44 -7.46 74.54
N VAL A 10 5.29 -7.57 73.90
CA VAL A 10 4.87 -7.63 72.49
C VAL A 10 5.80 -6.96 71.45
N PRO A 11 5.98 -7.55 70.25
CA PRO A 11 6.67 -6.90 69.12
C PRO A 11 5.72 -5.93 68.41
N ASP A 12 6.14 -4.67 68.27
CA ASP A 12 5.39 -3.65 67.52
C ASP A 12 6.16 -3.19 66.28
N ALA A 13 5.39 -2.85 65.25
CA ALA A 13 5.77 -2.26 63.97
C ALA A 13 6.49 -3.15 62.92
N VAL A 14 5.66 -3.87 62.15
CA VAL A 14 5.94 -4.26 60.76
C VAL A 14 6.18 -2.99 59.92
N ASP A 15 7.35 -2.90 59.29
CA ASP A 15 7.74 -1.88 58.30
C ASP A 15 6.76 -1.90 57.11
N GLN A 16 5.78 -0.99 57.14
CA GLN A 16 4.89 -0.73 56.01
C GLN A 16 5.60 0.12 54.96
N ARG A 17 6.51 -0.48 54.19
CA ARG A 17 6.82 0.04 52.85
C ARG A 17 5.69 -0.31 51.87
N ARG A 18 4.53 0.32 52.05
CA ARG A 18 3.52 0.41 51.00
C ARG A 18 3.87 1.60 50.12
N ALA A 19 4.36 1.30 48.92
CA ALA A 19 4.37 2.24 47.82
C ALA A 19 2.96 2.85 47.66
N PRO A 20 2.83 4.13 47.28
CA PRO A 20 1.54 4.67 46.92
C PRO A 20 1.03 3.89 45.71
N LEU A 21 -0.07 3.17 45.89
CA LEU A 21 -0.89 2.69 44.78
C LEU A 21 -1.53 3.94 44.17
N ASP A 22 -0.85 4.48 43.16
CA ASP A 22 -1.35 5.54 42.29
C ASP A 22 -2.42 4.93 41.36
N ASP A 23 -3.61 4.68 41.90
CA ASP A 23 -4.82 4.31 41.16
C ASP A 23 -5.46 5.57 40.55
N GLY A 24 -4.65 6.34 39.82
CA GLY A 24 -5.12 7.44 38.96
C GLY A 24 -5.68 6.89 37.65
N PRO A 25 -6.84 7.39 37.16
CA PRO A 25 -7.46 6.85 35.96
C PRO A 25 -6.53 7.01 34.75
N LEU A 26 -6.31 5.88 34.06
CA LEU A 26 -5.45 5.71 32.87
C LEU A 26 -5.94 6.50 31.62
N LEU A 27 -6.81 7.50 31.81
CA LEU A 27 -7.47 8.29 30.77
C LEU A 27 -7.08 9.77 30.78
N ASP A 28 -6.19 10.23 31.67
CA ASP A 28 -5.85 11.66 31.80
C ASP A 28 -4.49 12.06 31.20
N ARG A 29 -4.11 11.42 30.09
CA ARG A 29 -3.11 11.98 29.16
C ARG A 29 -3.68 12.27 27.77
N VAL A 30 -4.97 12.62 27.72
CA VAL A 30 -5.48 13.44 26.62
C VAL A 30 -4.65 14.71 26.62
N SER A 31 -3.87 14.91 25.56
CA SER A 31 -2.97 16.04 25.37
C SER A 31 -3.62 17.33 25.87
N GLN A 32 -2.94 18.09 26.74
CA GLN A 32 -3.39 19.39 27.29
C GLN A 32 -3.43 20.51 26.23
N SER A 33 -3.77 20.15 25.00
CA SER A 33 -3.99 20.96 23.82
C SER A 33 -4.89 20.10 22.97
N GLY A 34 -6.19 20.40 22.90
CA GLY A 34 -7.25 19.53 22.37
C GLY A 34 -7.19 19.22 20.87
N MET A 35 -6.00 19.09 20.29
CA MET A 35 -5.76 18.59 18.94
C MET A 35 -5.47 17.10 18.99
N LEU A 36 -6.21 16.33 18.19
CA LEU A 36 -5.99 14.90 18.00
C LEU A 36 -4.65 14.69 17.26
N ASP A 37 -3.70 14.01 17.90
CA ASP A 37 -2.46 13.59 17.24
C ASP A 37 -2.73 12.33 16.41
N LEU A 38 -2.33 12.36 15.13
CA LEU A 38 -2.53 11.22 14.24
C LEU A 38 -1.54 10.11 14.58
N SER A 39 -2.06 8.88 14.71
CA SER A 39 -1.22 7.69 14.86
C SER A 39 -0.30 7.53 13.65
N LYS A 40 0.78 6.76 13.81
CA LYS A 40 1.68 6.44 12.68
C LYS A 40 0.91 5.80 11.51
N GLN A 41 -0.07 4.95 11.81
CA GLN A 41 -0.93 4.33 10.80
C GLN A 41 -1.83 5.35 10.08
N GLN A 42 -2.41 6.31 10.81
CA GLN A 42 -3.20 7.38 10.20
C GLN A 42 -2.35 8.29 9.31
N ARG A 43 -1.08 8.52 9.68
CA ARG A 43 -0.12 9.25 8.83
C ARG A 43 0.24 8.50 7.55
N ASN A 44 0.19 7.16 7.54
CA ASN A 44 0.40 6.37 6.31
C ASN A 44 -0.68 6.62 5.25
N LEU A 45 -1.82 7.23 5.59
CA LEU A 45 -2.79 7.68 4.58
C LEU A 45 -2.20 8.72 3.62
N LEU A 46 -1.14 9.45 4.03
CA LEU A 46 -0.41 10.35 3.13
C LEU A 46 0.25 9.61 1.96
N LEU A 47 0.58 8.32 2.14
CA LEU A 47 1.16 7.49 1.08
C LEU A 47 0.16 7.23 -0.06
N LEU A 48 -1.15 7.31 0.22
CA LEU A 48 -2.21 7.14 -0.78
C LEU A 48 -2.47 8.42 -1.58
N ARG A 49 -1.90 9.55 -1.18
CA ARG A 49 -2.16 10.84 -1.83
C ARG A 49 -1.84 10.85 -3.33
N PRO A 50 -0.74 10.23 -3.84
CA PRO A 50 -0.50 10.12 -5.27
C PRO A 50 -1.62 9.37 -6.01
N VAL A 51 -2.17 8.32 -5.39
CA VAL A 51 -3.26 7.51 -5.96
C VAL A 51 -4.55 8.32 -6.04
N PHE A 52 -4.89 9.09 -4.99
CA PHE A 52 -6.05 9.98 -5.02
C PHE A 52 -5.88 11.13 -6.02
N GLN A 53 -4.67 11.66 -6.16
CA GLN A 53 -4.38 12.70 -7.15
C GLN A 53 -4.59 12.18 -8.58
N LEU A 54 -4.22 10.92 -8.87
CA LEU A 54 -4.53 10.28 -10.15
C LEU A 54 -6.04 10.23 -10.42
N GLU A 55 -6.84 9.85 -9.42
CA GLU A 55 -8.30 9.81 -9.55
C GLU A 55 -8.88 11.21 -9.83
N LEU A 56 -8.43 12.23 -9.10
CA LEU A 56 -8.89 13.61 -9.25
C LEU A 56 -8.47 14.21 -10.61
N ASN A 57 -7.30 13.84 -11.11
CA ASN A 57 -6.73 14.40 -12.34
C ASN A 57 -7.13 13.62 -13.60
N LYS A 58 -8.00 12.60 -13.51
CA LYS A 58 -8.49 11.81 -14.66
C LYS A 58 -8.94 12.66 -15.85
N ALA A 59 -9.59 13.78 -15.59
CA ALA A 59 -10.11 14.68 -16.63
C ALA A 59 -9.02 15.39 -17.44
N GLN A 60 -7.80 15.50 -16.88
CA GLN A 60 -6.66 16.14 -17.53
C GLN A 60 -6.01 15.21 -18.57
N TYR A 61 -6.14 13.89 -18.38
CA TYR A 61 -5.66 12.89 -19.33
C TYR A 61 -6.70 12.64 -20.42
N ARG A 62 -6.84 13.61 -21.34
CA ARG A 62 -7.66 13.41 -22.55
C ARG A 62 -6.92 12.53 -23.56
N GLY A 63 -7.65 11.63 -24.20
CA GLY A 63 -7.14 10.92 -25.37
C GLY A 63 -6.99 11.89 -26.54
N GLU A 64 -5.91 11.77 -27.30
CA GLU A 64 -5.64 12.59 -28.49
C GLU A 64 -6.64 12.33 -29.64
N ALA A 65 -7.49 11.30 -29.52
CA ALA A 65 -8.52 10.98 -30.48
C ALA A 65 -9.75 11.90 -30.30
N ASN A 66 -9.95 12.77 -31.29
CA ASN A 66 -11.08 13.68 -31.42
C ASN A 66 -12.43 13.03 -31.04
N GLY A 67 -13.04 13.52 -29.96
CA GLY A 67 -14.42 13.19 -29.57
C GLY A 67 -14.57 12.09 -28.53
N ASP A 68 -13.49 11.46 -28.08
CA ASP A 68 -13.62 10.33 -27.16
C ASP A 68 -13.90 10.78 -25.73
N GLN A 69 -14.96 10.21 -25.16
CA GLN A 69 -15.29 10.35 -23.74
C GLN A 69 -14.03 10.00 -22.94
N GLY A 70 -13.58 10.90 -22.06
CA GLY A 70 -12.26 10.89 -21.41
C GLY A 70 -11.64 9.50 -21.16
N LEU A 71 -10.32 9.38 -21.37
CA LEU A 71 -9.55 8.12 -21.38
C LEU A 71 -9.88 7.18 -20.21
N PHE A 72 -10.10 7.76 -19.02
CA PHE A 72 -10.37 7.04 -17.77
C PHE A 72 -11.85 6.84 -17.43
N ILE A 73 -12.78 7.26 -18.30
CA ILE A 73 -14.21 7.00 -18.09
C ILE A 73 -14.46 5.49 -18.23
N GLY A 74 -14.94 4.89 -17.13
CA GLY A 74 -15.15 3.45 -17.01
C GLY A 74 -13.89 2.66 -16.63
N VAL A 75 -12.79 3.32 -16.28
CA VAL A 75 -11.54 2.69 -15.84
C VAL A 75 -11.31 2.98 -14.35
N ASP A 76 -11.16 1.92 -13.57
CA ASP A 76 -10.83 2.00 -12.15
C ASP A 76 -9.30 2.11 -11.98
N THR A 77 -8.82 3.33 -11.70
CA THR A 77 -7.40 3.59 -11.49
C THR A 77 -6.88 3.08 -10.16
N HIS A 78 -7.72 2.97 -9.13
CA HIS A 78 -7.30 2.39 -7.85
C HIS A 78 -7.01 0.90 -8.04
N TYR A 79 -7.87 0.21 -8.79
CA TYR A 79 -7.63 -1.18 -9.16
C TYR A 79 -6.37 -1.33 -10.03
N LEU A 80 -6.16 -0.47 -11.02
CA LEU A 80 -4.94 -0.52 -11.85
C LEU A 80 -3.66 -0.29 -11.03
N VAL A 81 -3.69 0.65 -10.08
CA VAL A 81 -2.57 0.87 -9.15
C VAL A 81 -2.32 -0.37 -8.28
N LEU A 82 -3.37 -0.97 -7.73
CA LEU A 82 -3.25 -2.19 -6.94
C LEU A 82 -2.65 -3.34 -7.74
N ILE A 83 -3.14 -3.56 -8.97
CA ILE A 83 -2.60 -4.58 -9.87
C ILE A 83 -1.15 -4.27 -10.28
N ALA A 84 -0.79 -3.00 -10.50
CA ALA A 84 0.59 -2.62 -10.79
C ALA A 84 1.52 -3.03 -9.65
N LEU A 85 1.15 -2.70 -8.41
CA LEU A 85 1.93 -3.05 -7.22
C LEU A 85 1.96 -4.57 -7.03
N ASP A 86 0.82 -5.26 -7.17
CA ASP A 86 0.72 -6.72 -7.09
C ASP A 86 1.68 -7.42 -8.04
N PHE A 87 1.65 -7.00 -9.32
CA PHE A 87 2.49 -7.55 -10.36
C PHE A 87 3.99 -7.31 -10.11
N MET A 88 4.36 -6.13 -9.61
CA MET A 88 5.77 -5.83 -9.26
C MET A 88 6.23 -6.59 -8.01
N MET A 89 5.36 -6.82 -7.04
CA MET A 89 5.66 -7.66 -5.87
C MET A 89 5.87 -9.11 -6.29
N GLU A 90 4.95 -9.67 -7.07
CA GLU A 90 5.08 -11.03 -7.62
C GLU A 90 6.37 -11.15 -8.44
N GLY A 91 6.65 -10.17 -9.30
CA GLY A 91 7.89 -10.09 -10.06
C GLY A 91 9.16 -10.01 -9.21
N THR A 92 9.10 -9.45 -7.99
CA THR A 92 10.22 -9.43 -7.04
C THR A 92 10.37 -10.75 -6.27
N THR A 93 9.29 -11.52 -6.13
CA THR A 93 9.33 -12.85 -5.50
C THR A 93 9.78 -13.96 -6.45
N ILE A 94 9.44 -13.85 -7.74
CA ILE A 94 9.76 -14.85 -8.77
C ILE A 94 11.08 -14.52 -9.46
N ASN A 95 11.32 -13.24 -9.74
CA ASN A 95 12.50 -12.72 -10.43
C ASN A 95 13.14 -11.58 -9.60
N MET A 96 14.20 -10.96 -10.11
CA MET A 96 14.80 -9.76 -9.50
C MET A 96 13.93 -8.48 -9.68
N GLY A 97 12.62 -8.60 -9.93
CA GLY A 97 11.68 -7.51 -10.24
C GLY A 97 11.15 -7.55 -11.68
N SER A 98 10.30 -6.59 -12.02
CA SER A 98 9.61 -6.52 -13.33
C SER A 98 10.18 -5.42 -14.22
N THR A 99 10.45 -5.70 -15.50
CA THR A 99 10.89 -4.66 -16.44
C THR A 99 9.77 -3.66 -16.74
N GLN A 100 10.13 -2.47 -17.24
CA GLN A 100 9.14 -1.47 -17.64
C GLN A 100 8.14 -2.00 -18.67
N GLN A 101 8.65 -2.73 -19.66
CA GLN A 101 7.81 -3.27 -20.73
C GLN A 101 6.80 -4.28 -20.20
N GLU A 102 7.21 -5.18 -19.30
CA GLU A 102 6.31 -6.16 -18.68
C GLU A 102 5.19 -5.48 -17.89
N VAL A 103 5.53 -4.46 -17.08
CA VAL A 103 4.54 -3.71 -16.30
C VAL A 103 3.55 -3.00 -17.22
N LEU A 104 4.03 -2.29 -18.24
CA LEU A 104 3.16 -1.56 -19.18
C LEU A 104 2.26 -2.50 -19.97
N GLN A 105 2.78 -3.64 -20.44
CA GLN A 105 2.01 -4.64 -21.17
C GLN A 105 0.93 -5.26 -20.28
N HIS A 106 1.26 -5.58 -19.03
CA HIS A 106 0.31 -6.13 -18.07
C HIS A 106 -0.84 -5.14 -17.80
N LEU A 107 -0.51 -3.88 -17.50
CA LEU A 107 -1.51 -2.86 -17.23
C LEU A 107 -2.38 -2.55 -18.46
N ALA A 108 -1.80 -2.50 -19.66
CA ALA A 108 -2.56 -2.30 -20.89
C ALA A 108 -3.55 -3.45 -21.15
N SER A 109 -3.16 -4.70 -20.85
CA SER A 109 -4.05 -5.86 -20.94
C SER A 109 -5.24 -5.73 -19.98
N VAL A 110 -4.97 -5.38 -18.72
CA VAL A 110 -6.03 -5.22 -17.70
C VAL A 110 -6.95 -4.04 -18.04
N ALA A 111 -6.40 -2.93 -18.54
CA ALA A 111 -7.21 -1.80 -19.00
C ALA A 111 -8.15 -2.18 -20.16
N ARG A 112 -7.68 -3.03 -21.09
CA ARG A 112 -8.52 -3.58 -22.17
C ARG A 112 -9.64 -4.48 -21.64
N GLU A 113 -9.37 -5.27 -20.61
CA GLU A 113 -10.39 -6.10 -19.97
C GLU A 113 -11.45 -5.26 -19.24
N MET A 114 -11.04 -4.16 -18.59
CA MET A 114 -11.98 -3.22 -17.97
C MET A 114 -12.89 -2.53 -18.98
N LYS A 115 -12.31 -2.10 -20.11
CA LYS A 115 -13.02 -1.38 -21.16
C LYS A 115 -12.59 -1.90 -22.53
N PRO A 116 -13.31 -2.91 -23.07
CA PRO A 116 -12.99 -3.53 -24.37
C PRO A 116 -13.04 -2.55 -25.55
N GLY A 117 -13.72 -1.41 -25.41
CA GLY A 117 -13.80 -0.37 -26.43
C GLY A 117 -12.54 0.50 -26.56
N LEU A 118 -11.53 0.33 -25.68
CA LEU A 118 -10.26 1.07 -25.79
C LEU A 118 -9.39 0.52 -26.93
N THR A 119 -8.86 1.43 -27.75
CA THR A 119 -7.83 1.11 -28.74
C THR A 119 -6.52 0.70 -28.05
N ALA A 120 -5.62 0.03 -28.78
CA ALA A 120 -4.32 -0.35 -28.24
C ALA A 120 -3.49 0.85 -27.75
N ALA A 121 -3.52 1.97 -28.49
CA ALA A 121 -2.84 3.20 -28.11
C ALA A 121 -3.42 3.78 -26.80
N GLN A 122 -4.74 3.73 -26.62
CA GLN A 122 -5.38 4.19 -25.39
C GLN A 122 -5.06 3.28 -24.19
N CYS A 123 -5.06 1.96 -24.37
CA CYS A 123 -4.63 1.02 -23.34
C CYS A 123 -3.18 1.28 -22.89
N ALA A 124 -2.27 1.49 -23.85
CA ALA A 124 -0.89 1.85 -23.56
C ALA A 124 -0.81 3.17 -22.80
N ARG A 125 -1.60 4.18 -23.21
CA ARG A 125 -1.62 5.48 -22.55
C ARG A 125 -2.13 5.40 -21.11
N VAL A 126 -3.15 4.58 -20.84
CA VAL A 126 -3.64 4.32 -19.47
C VAL A 126 -2.53 3.70 -18.63
N ALA A 127 -1.85 2.68 -19.15
CA ALA A 127 -0.75 2.01 -18.46
C ALA A 127 0.40 2.97 -18.13
N GLU A 128 0.79 3.82 -19.09
CA GLU A 128 1.81 4.85 -18.90
C GLU A 128 1.42 5.82 -17.80
N VAL A 129 0.22 6.37 -17.83
CA VAL A 129 -0.22 7.36 -16.82
C VAL A 129 -0.22 6.76 -15.42
N VAL A 130 -0.65 5.52 -15.27
CA VAL A 130 -0.62 4.81 -13.97
C VAL A 130 0.82 4.62 -13.51
N LEU A 131 1.71 4.10 -14.36
CA LEU A 131 3.12 3.88 -14.01
C LEU A 131 3.86 5.19 -13.74
N ASP A 132 3.63 6.22 -14.56
CA ASP A 132 4.19 7.56 -14.43
C ASP A 132 3.76 8.20 -13.10
N THR A 133 2.53 7.96 -12.66
CA THR A 133 2.03 8.40 -11.35
C THR A 133 2.82 7.72 -10.23
N LEU A 134 2.96 6.38 -10.25
CA LEU A 134 3.69 5.65 -9.21
C LEU A 134 5.16 6.08 -9.10
N ASN A 135 5.74 6.46 -10.24
CA ASN A 135 7.10 6.97 -10.35
C ASN A 135 7.28 8.43 -10.02
N ASN A 136 6.20 9.19 -9.77
CA ASN A 136 6.25 10.64 -9.64
C ASN A 136 6.93 11.35 -10.83
N LYS A 137 6.64 10.90 -12.06
CA LYS A 137 7.24 11.48 -13.27
C LYS A 137 6.92 12.97 -13.43
N ALA A 138 5.76 13.41 -12.93
CA ALA A 138 5.36 14.82 -12.94
C ALA A 138 6.37 15.72 -12.20
N ASP A 139 7.09 15.20 -11.21
CA ASP A 139 8.17 15.89 -10.48
C ASP A 139 9.55 15.28 -10.82
N GLY A 140 9.71 14.79 -12.05
CA GLY A 140 10.99 14.32 -12.56
C GLY A 140 11.54 13.09 -11.84
N TYR A 141 10.67 12.15 -11.45
CA TYR A 141 11.05 10.89 -10.78
C TYR A 141 11.66 11.09 -9.37
N ARG A 142 11.40 12.25 -8.75
CA ARG A 142 11.79 12.55 -7.38
C ARG A 142 10.89 11.82 -6.38
N GLU A 143 11.33 11.76 -5.14
CA GLU A 143 10.50 11.30 -4.04
C GLU A 143 9.25 12.18 -3.91
N PHE A 144 8.12 11.58 -3.56
CA PHE A 144 6.96 12.33 -3.13
C PHE A 144 7.31 13.09 -1.86
N LEU A 145 6.94 14.37 -1.82
CA LEU A 145 7.11 15.24 -0.66
C LEU A 145 5.75 15.80 -0.28
N TYR A 146 5.27 15.46 0.91
CA TYR A 146 4.02 16.01 1.43
C TYR A 146 4.18 16.54 2.85
N ASP A 147 3.58 17.70 3.07
CA ASP A 147 3.52 18.33 4.39
C ASP A 147 2.32 17.82 5.18
N TYR A 148 2.52 17.66 6.48
CA TYR A 148 1.49 17.33 7.46
C TYR A 148 1.73 18.08 8.77
N PHE A 149 0.65 18.32 9.50
CA PHE A 149 0.72 18.96 10.81
C PHE A 149 0.92 17.90 11.91
N GLU A 150 1.94 18.06 12.75
CA GLU A 150 2.16 17.21 13.93
C GLU A 150 1.64 17.91 15.19
N ALA A 151 0.61 17.34 15.82
CA ALA A 151 -0.08 17.99 16.93
C ALA A 151 0.79 18.09 18.20
N LYS A 152 1.69 17.13 18.41
CA LYS A 152 2.62 17.12 19.56
C LYS A 152 3.58 18.30 19.57
N THR A 153 4.18 18.61 18.42
CA THR A 153 5.15 19.70 18.29
C THR A 153 4.51 20.99 17.80
N ARG A 154 3.25 20.93 17.34
CA ARG A 154 2.53 22.04 16.69
C ARG A 154 3.30 22.63 15.50
N THR A 155 4.01 21.79 14.77
CA THR A 155 4.80 22.18 13.61
C THR A 155 4.33 21.44 12.36
N ILE A 156 4.55 22.07 11.21
CA ILE A 156 4.46 21.39 9.92
C ILE A 156 5.72 20.56 9.75
N LYS A 157 5.54 19.29 9.43
CA LYS A 157 6.60 18.36 9.08
C LYS A 157 6.35 17.84 7.67
N SER A 158 7.41 17.42 7.00
CA SER A 158 7.31 16.80 5.69
C SER A 158 7.63 15.32 5.77
N VAL A 159 6.97 14.53 4.93
CA VAL A 159 7.31 13.12 4.67
C VAL A 159 7.80 12.98 3.24
N ARG A 160 8.88 12.20 3.08
CA ARG A 160 9.48 11.87 1.78
C ARG A 160 9.42 10.38 1.56
N PHE A 161 8.98 9.95 0.39
CA PHE A 161 8.92 8.53 0.05
C PHE A 161 8.87 8.30 -1.46
N ARG A 162 9.11 7.06 -1.88
CA ARG A 162 8.78 6.54 -3.21
C ARG A 162 7.82 5.37 -3.04
N LEU A 163 6.99 5.09 -4.04
CA LEU A 163 6.14 3.89 -4.04
C LEU A 163 6.82 2.72 -4.76
N VAL A 164 7.62 3.03 -5.76
CA VAL A 164 8.39 2.06 -6.54
C VAL A 164 9.80 2.60 -6.78
N THR A 165 10.76 1.70 -6.95
CA THR A 165 12.10 2.00 -7.44
C THR A 165 12.30 1.39 -8.82
N TYR A 166 13.17 2.01 -9.61
CA TYR A 166 13.58 1.53 -10.93
C TYR A 166 15.11 1.50 -10.95
N GLU A 167 15.68 0.33 -10.72
CA GLU A 167 17.11 0.14 -10.46
C GLU A 167 17.65 -1.04 -11.29
N PRO A 168 18.93 -1.01 -11.69
CA PRO A 168 19.56 -2.12 -12.38
C PRO A 168 19.71 -3.33 -11.44
N ASP A 169 19.47 -4.52 -11.98
CA ASP A 169 19.83 -5.78 -11.34
C ASP A 169 21.32 -6.12 -11.58
N PRO A 170 21.83 -7.25 -11.04
CA PRO A 170 23.23 -7.67 -11.28
C PRO A 170 23.57 -7.95 -12.74
N GLU A 171 22.58 -8.10 -13.62
CA GLU A 171 22.73 -8.31 -15.07
C GLU A 171 22.59 -7.00 -15.85
N ASP A 172 22.59 -5.85 -15.17
CA ASP A 172 22.39 -4.50 -15.73
C ASP A 172 21.02 -4.30 -16.40
N VAL A 173 20.03 -5.10 -16.00
CA VAL A 173 18.63 -4.97 -16.45
C VAL A 173 17.86 -4.15 -15.43
N TYR A 174 17.31 -3.02 -15.87
CA TYR A 174 16.52 -2.16 -15.00
C TYR A 174 15.14 -2.76 -14.69
N ARG A 175 14.83 -2.86 -13.40
CA ARG A 175 13.60 -3.49 -12.92
C ARG A 175 12.90 -2.63 -11.89
N TYR A 176 11.57 -2.68 -11.95
CA TYR A 176 10.67 -2.13 -10.97
C TYR A 176 10.57 -3.03 -9.75
N ARG A 177 10.67 -2.41 -8.57
CA ARG A 177 10.41 -3.03 -7.28
C ARG A 177 9.58 -2.10 -6.41
N PRO A 178 8.58 -2.61 -5.67
CA PRO A 178 7.89 -1.80 -4.68
C PRO A 178 8.82 -1.47 -3.52
N THR A 179 8.74 -0.23 -3.02
CA THR A 179 9.40 0.18 -1.78
C THR A 179 8.60 -0.28 -0.56
N PRO A 180 9.14 -0.21 0.68
CA PRO A 180 8.35 -0.44 1.89
C PRO A 180 7.05 0.38 1.92
N GLU A 181 7.06 1.62 1.45
CA GLU A 181 5.87 2.46 1.36
C GLU A 181 4.90 1.99 0.28
N GLY A 182 5.39 1.49 -0.86
CA GLY A 182 4.58 0.81 -1.88
C GLY A 182 3.87 -0.43 -1.35
N TYR A 183 4.57 -1.28 -0.58
CA TYR A 183 3.98 -2.41 0.12
C TYR A 183 2.90 -1.98 1.12
N LEU A 184 3.15 -0.91 1.89
CA LEU A 184 2.17 -0.38 2.85
C LEU A 184 0.93 0.17 2.15
N VAL A 185 1.08 0.83 1.00
CA VAL A 185 -0.05 1.31 0.19
C VAL A 185 -0.88 0.13 -0.32
N TYR A 186 -0.23 -0.90 -0.87
CA TYR A 186 -0.93 -2.10 -1.33
C TYR A 186 -1.73 -2.76 -0.20
N LEU A 187 -1.09 -3.05 0.93
CA LEU A 187 -1.74 -3.68 2.08
C LEU A 187 -2.85 -2.79 2.66
N GLY A 188 -2.62 -1.49 2.74
CA GLY A 188 -3.60 -0.53 3.23
C GLY A 188 -4.85 -0.46 2.33
N MET A 189 -4.67 -0.47 1.01
CA MET A 189 -5.80 -0.47 0.05
C MET A 189 -6.59 -1.78 0.08
N LEU A 190 -5.96 -2.92 0.41
CA LEU A 190 -6.67 -4.18 0.66
C LEU A 190 -7.52 -4.13 1.94
N ASP A 191 -7.00 -3.52 3.01
CA ASP A 191 -7.65 -3.45 4.34
C ASP A 191 -8.75 -2.38 4.42
N LEU A 192 -8.66 -1.33 3.59
CA LEU A 192 -9.67 -0.28 3.41
C LEU A 192 -10.97 -0.76 2.75
N SER A 193 -11.21 -2.08 2.67
CA SER A 193 -12.45 -2.68 2.17
C SER A 193 -13.41 -3.16 3.29
N PRO A 194 -14.02 -2.28 4.11
CA PRO A 194 -15.12 -2.66 4.98
C PRO A 194 -16.38 -2.91 4.14
N ARG A 195 -16.63 -4.19 3.79
CA ARG A 195 -17.91 -4.80 3.35
C ARG A 195 -18.70 -4.21 2.16
N ILE A 196 -18.34 -3.10 1.52
CA ILE A 196 -19.19 -2.46 0.47
C ILE A 196 -18.84 -2.83 -0.98
N VAL A 197 -17.77 -3.59 -1.28
CA VAL A 197 -17.48 -4.03 -2.67
C VAL A 197 -17.40 -5.55 -2.80
N ARG A 198 -18.49 -6.27 -2.49
CA ARG A 198 -18.54 -7.74 -2.67
C ARG A 198 -19.01 -8.20 -4.05
N SER A 199 -19.61 -7.36 -4.88
CA SER A 199 -20.18 -7.78 -6.17
C SER A 199 -19.19 -7.67 -7.34
N SER A 200 -18.34 -6.63 -7.37
CA SER A 200 -17.35 -6.44 -8.44
C SER A 200 -16.06 -7.23 -8.18
N TRP A 201 -15.53 -7.16 -6.96
CA TRP A 201 -14.25 -7.79 -6.62
C TRP A 201 -14.29 -9.33 -6.64
N ARG A 202 -15.41 -9.95 -6.25
CA ARG A 202 -15.52 -11.42 -6.32
C ARG A 202 -15.44 -11.95 -7.74
N ARG A 203 -16.04 -11.29 -8.74
CA ARG A 203 -15.99 -11.75 -10.13
C ARG A 203 -14.58 -11.67 -10.71
N CYS A 204 -13.84 -10.60 -10.41
CA CYS A 204 -12.46 -10.46 -10.87
C CYS A 204 -11.53 -11.46 -10.17
N TRP A 205 -11.67 -11.63 -8.85
CA TRP A 205 -10.82 -12.54 -8.07
C TRP A 205 -11.09 -14.03 -8.36
N THR A 206 -12.35 -14.43 -8.56
CA THR A 206 -12.67 -15.82 -8.96
C THR A 206 -12.28 -16.13 -10.41
N CYS A 207 -12.36 -15.15 -11.32
CA CYS A 207 -11.86 -15.33 -12.69
C CYS A 207 -10.34 -15.48 -12.72
N TRP A 208 -9.61 -14.74 -11.89
CA TRP A 208 -8.15 -14.77 -11.90
C TRP A 208 -7.58 -16.03 -11.23
N PHE A 209 -8.08 -16.44 -10.06
CA PHE A 209 -7.66 -17.72 -9.45
C PHE A 209 -8.16 -18.95 -10.25
N GLY A 210 -9.32 -18.88 -10.89
CA GLY A 210 -9.81 -19.93 -11.80
C GLY A 210 -8.98 -20.04 -13.09
N ALA A 211 -8.50 -18.92 -13.63
CA ALA A 211 -7.66 -18.89 -14.82
C ALA A 211 -6.18 -19.23 -14.54
N ALA A 212 -5.64 -18.86 -13.38
CA ALA A 212 -4.29 -19.22 -12.94
C ALA A 212 -4.16 -20.74 -12.70
N ALA A 213 -5.19 -21.38 -12.14
CA ALA A 213 -5.25 -22.84 -12.03
C ALA A 213 -5.32 -23.56 -13.39
N SER A 214 -5.86 -22.90 -14.43
CA SER A 214 -6.00 -23.47 -15.77
C SER A 214 -4.74 -23.30 -16.65
N ARG A 215 -3.83 -22.37 -16.32
CA ARG A 215 -2.57 -22.19 -17.07
C ARG A 215 -1.50 -23.22 -16.75
N GLN A 216 -1.56 -23.91 -15.61
CA GLN A 216 -0.64 -25.00 -15.29
C GLN A 216 -0.97 -26.30 -16.04
N HIS A 217 -2.18 -26.48 -16.57
CA HIS A 217 -2.56 -27.69 -17.30
C HIS A 217 -2.23 -27.65 -18.81
N TRP A 218 -1.93 -26.47 -19.38
CA TRP A 218 -1.66 -26.34 -20.81
C TRP A 218 -0.18 -26.54 -21.18
N LYS A 219 0.77 -26.33 -20.25
CA LYS A 219 2.21 -26.51 -20.53
C LYS A 219 2.68 -27.96 -20.59
N SER A 220 1.85 -28.95 -20.28
CA SER A 220 2.20 -30.38 -20.33
C SER A 220 1.71 -31.12 -21.58
N ARG A 221 1.21 -30.42 -22.62
CA ARG A 221 0.67 -31.07 -23.83
C ARG A 221 1.29 -30.65 -25.17
N SER A 222 2.36 -29.87 -25.18
CA SER A 222 3.01 -29.40 -26.42
C SER A 222 4.35 -30.04 -26.75
N GLU A 223 4.82 -31.02 -25.98
CA GLU A 223 6.00 -31.81 -26.33
C GLU A 223 5.57 -33.22 -26.75
N HIS A 224 5.20 -33.36 -28.03
CA HIS A 224 5.41 -34.55 -28.86
C HIS A 224 4.53 -34.46 -30.12
N VAL A 225 5.03 -33.79 -31.16
CA VAL A 225 4.82 -34.23 -32.55
C VAL A 225 6.09 -33.88 -33.32
N SER A 226 6.95 -34.88 -33.52
CA SER A 226 8.04 -34.84 -34.50
C SER A 226 7.48 -35.07 -35.90
N CYS A 227 8.00 -34.32 -36.88
CA CYS A 227 7.88 -34.65 -38.31
C CYS A 227 8.41 -36.06 -38.59
N PRO A 228 7.92 -36.75 -39.63
CA PRO A 228 8.34 -36.45 -41.01
C PRO A 228 7.23 -35.84 -41.88
#